data_AF-A0AAV8YRI7-F1
#
_entry.id   AF-A0AAV8YRI7-F1
#
_cell.length_a   1.000
_cell.length_b   1.000
_cell.length_c   1.000
_cell.angle_alpha   90.00
_cell.angle_beta   90.00
_cell.angle_gamma   90.00
#
_symmetry.space_group_name_H-M   'P 1'
#
loop_
_entity.id
_entity.type
_entity.pdbx_description
1 polymer ?
#
loop_
_entity_poly.entity_id
_entity_poly.type
_entity_poly.pdbx_seq_one_letter_code
_entity_poly.pdbx_strand_id
1 'polypeptide(L)' 'MKSPKQGAQTPLYCATEPALENDTGLLYRDCKHYNSTVIFYDNVASKLWDESENMIKGVIGKDA' A
#
# COMPACT_ATOMS: atom_id res chain seq x y z
N MET A 1 13.23 15.57 -7.96
CA MET A 1 13.02 14.20 -8.48
C MET A 1 13.92 13.27 -7.69
N LYS A 2 13.41 12.16 -7.13
CA LYS A 2 14.25 11.17 -6.44
C LYS A 2 15.05 10.37 -7.48
N SER A 3 16.30 10.02 -7.17
CA SER A 3 17.04 9.03 -7.97
C SER A 3 16.46 7.63 -7.77
N PRO A 4 16.75 6.65 -8.66
CA PRO A 4 16.31 5.26 -8.47
C PRO A 4 16.73 4.70 -7.10
N LYS A 5 17.96 4.99 -6.67
CA LYS A 5 18.46 4.62 -5.33
C LYS A 5 17.59 5.21 -4.22
N GLN A 6 17.28 6.51 -4.29
CA GLN A 6 16.43 7.18 -3.30
C GLN A 6 14.98 6.70 -3.31
N GLY A 7 14.45 6.32 -4.48
CA GLY A 7 13.10 5.76 -4.61
C GLY A 7 12.98 4.37 -3.98
N ALA A 8 14.01 3.53 -4.10
CA ALA A 8 14.01 2.17 -3.57
C ALA A 8 14.20 2.09 -2.04
N GLN A 9 14.73 3.14 -1.40
CA GLN A 9 15.08 3.12 0.02
C GLN A 9 13.91 2.76 0.94
N THR A 10 12.76 3.43 0.79
CA THR A 10 11.62 3.21 1.70
C THR A 10 10.98 1.83 1.53
N PRO A 11 10.70 1.33 0.30
CA PRO A 11 10.22 -0.04 0.13
C PRO A 11 11.17 -1.09 0.72
N LEU A 12 12.48 -0.93 0.50
CA LEU A 12 13.48 -1.84 1.08
C LEU A 12 13.46 -1.79 2.61
N TYR A 13 13.46 -0.59 3.20
CA TYR A 13 13.36 -0.42 4.64
C TYR A 13 12.12 -1.11 5.23
N CYS A 14 10.93 -0.88 4.65
CA CYS A 14 9.70 -1.53 5.10
C CYS A 14 9.72 -3.06 4.96
N ALA A 15 10.44 -3.59 3.96
CA ALA A 15 10.50 -5.02 3.70
C ALA A 15 11.56 -5.76 4.56
N THR A 16 12.59 -5.06 5.04
CA THR A 16 13.77 -5.70 5.65
C THR A 16 14.10 -5.27 7.06
N GLU A 17 13.56 -4.16 7.56
CA GLU A 17 13.88 -3.65 8.90
C GLU A 17 13.18 -4.50 9.99
N PRO A 18 13.94 -5.25 10.83
CA PRO A 18 13.33 -6.11 11.86
C PRO A 18 12.50 -5.34 12.88
N ALA A 19 12.85 -4.07 13.14
CA ALA A 19 12.08 -3.24 14.07
C ALA A 19 10.63 -3.00 13.63
N LEU A 20 10.29 -3.24 12.35
CA LEU A 20 8.95 -3.05 11.78
C LEU A 20 8.12 -4.33 11.72
N GLU A 21 8.63 -5.47 12.22
CA GLU A 21 7.99 -6.78 12.09
C GLU A 21 6.52 -6.80 12.56
N ASN A 22 6.20 -6.05 13.61
CA ASN A 22 4.86 -6.02 14.21
C ASN A 22 4.03 -4.80 13.76
N ASP A 23 4.57 -3.93 12.91
CA ASP A 23 3.89 -2.74 12.43
C ASP A 23 2.97 -3.08 11.25
N THR A 24 1.69 -2.77 11.37
CA THR A 24 0.69 -3.00 10.31
C THR A 24 -0.15 -1.74 10.06
N GLY A 25 -0.60 -1.55 8.82
CA GLY A 25 -1.48 -0.43 8.45
C GLY A 25 -0.84 0.96 8.46
N LEU A 26 0.47 1.06 8.64
CA LEU A 26 1.19 2.33 8.68
C LEU A 26 1.68 2.77 7.29
N LEU A 27 1.83 4.09 7.10
CA LEU A 27 2.47 4.67 5.93
C LEU A 27 3.89 5.11 6.28
N TYR A 28 4.80 4.95 5.31
CA TYR A 28 6.21 5.29 5.45
C TYR A 28 6.66 6.24 4.34
N ARG A 29 7.49 7.22 4.70
CA ARG A 29 8.13 8.16 3.77
C ARG A 29 9.54 8.46 4.26
N ASP A 30 10.52 8.37 3.36
CA ASP A 30 11.94 8.59 3.66
C ASP A 30 12.42 7.72 4.84
N CYS A 31 12.01 6.45 4.83
CA CYS A 31 12.30 5.43 5.83
C CYS A 31 11.84 5.79 7.26
N LYS A 32 10.74 6.55 7.38
CA LYS A 32 10.15 6.93 8.66
C LYS A 32 8.63 6.82 8.60
N HIS A 33 8.02 6.58 9.76
CA HIS A 33 6.57 6.63 9.89
C HIS A 33 6.05 7.99 9.41
N TYR A 34 5.03 7.96 8.56
CA TYR A 34 4.41 9.12 7.98
C TYR A 34 2.93 9.14 8.35
N ASN A 35 2.58 10.11 9.20
CA ASN A 35 1.18 10.40 9.48
C ASN A 35 0.60 11.23 8.33
N SER A 36 -0.25 10.61 7.52
CA SER A 36 -0.89 11.26 6.38
C SER A 36 -1.83 12.37 6.86
N THR A 37 -1.85 13.48 6.14
CA THR A 37 -2.85 14.54 6.37
C THR A 37 -4.19 14.23 5.70
N VAL A 38 -4.25 13.16 4.91
CA VAL A 38 -5.46 12.70 4.21
C VAL A 38 -6.30 11.87 5.18
N ILE A 39 -7.61 12.13 5.19
CA ILE A 39 -8.58 11.31 5.92
C ILE A 39 -8.92 10.09 5.06
N PHE A 40 -8.71 8.90 5.61
CA PHE A 40 -9.11 7.64 5.00
C PHE A 40 -10.45 7.20 5.57
N TYR A 41 -11.33 6.69 4.70
CA TYR A 41 -12.66 6.23 5.07
C TYR A 41 -12.81 4.75 4.73
N ASP A 42 -13.06 3.91 5.74
CA ASP A 42 -13.11 2.45 5.58
C ASP A 42 -14.21 2.00 4.62
N ASN A 43 -15.35 2.69 4.61
CA ASN A 43 -16.44 2.41 3.67
C ASN A 43 -16.04 2.69 2.21
N VAL A 44 -15.22 3.72 1.98
CA VAL A 44 -14.70 4.04 0.64
C VAL A 44 -13.67 3.01 0.22
N ALA A 45 -12.75 2.63 1.13
CA ALA A 45 -11.75 1.61 0.86
C ALA A 45 -12.38 0.24 0.52
N SER A 46 -13.38 -0.18 1.31
CA SER A 46 -14.11 -1.44 1.09
C SER A 46 -14.85 -1.43 -0.25
N LYS A 47 -15.59 -0.35 -0.55
CA LYS A 47 -16.28 -0.22 -1.83
C LYS A 47 -15.31 -0.24 -3.01
N LEU A 48 -14.16 0.42 -2.89
CA LEU A 48 -13.15 0.43 -3.95
C LEU A 48 -12.59 -0.97 -4.21
N TRP A 49 -12.39 -1.78 -3.16
CA TRP A 49 -11.98 -3.17 -3.30
C TRP A 49 -13.01 -3.99 -4.08
N ASP A 50 -14.28 -3.92 -3.68
CA ASP A 50 -15.38 -4.65 -4.32
C ASP A 50 -15.50 -4.32 -5.81
N GLU A 51 -15.45 -3.03 -6.16
CA GLU A 51 -15.52 -2.60 -7.57
C GLU A 51 -14.30 -3.07 -8.36
N SER A 52 -13.10 -3.02 -7.78
CA SER A 52 -11.86 -3.48 -8.41
C SER A 52 -11.91 -4.99 -8.69
N GLU A 53 -12.41 -5.79 -7.75
CA GLU A 53 -12.62 -7.23 -7.97
C GLU A 53 -13.64 -7.49 -9.08
N ASN A 54 -14.74 -6.74 -9.14
CA ASN A 54 -15.75 -6.90 -10.19
C ASN A 54 -15.16 -6.59 -11.58
N MET A 55 -14.33 -5.56 -11.69
CA MET A 55 -13.62 -5.22 -12.93
C MET A 55 -12.71 -6.35 -13.37
N ILE A 56 -11.94 -6.92 -12.43
CA ILE A 56 -11.00 -8.00 -12.71
C ILE A 56 -11.75 -9.29 -13.09
N LYS A 57 -12.80 -9.69 -12.36
CA LYS A 57 -13.64 -10.87 -12.66
C LYS A 57 -14.32 -10.80 -14.03
N GLY A 58 -14.52 -9.60 -14.58
CA GLY A 58 -14.99 -9.41 -15.95
C GLY A 58 -13.95 -9.71 -17.03
N VAL A 59 -12.66 -9.71 -16.67
CA VAL A 59 -11.52 -9.84 -17.60
C VAL A 59 -10.84 -11.21 -17.49
N ILE A 60 -10.57 -11.68 -16.27
CA ILE A 60 -10.17 -13.07 -16.04
C ILE A 60 -11.46 -13.89 -15.99
N GLY A 61 -11.69 -14.71 -17.02
CA GLY A 61 -12.91 -15.50 -17.18
C GLY A 61 -13.30 -16.26 -15.90
N LYS A 62 -14.61 -16.52 -15.74
CA LYS A 62 -15.30 -16.96 -14.52
C LYS A 62 -14.83 -18.25 -13.82
N ASP A 63 -13.70 -18.84 -14.22
CA ASP A 63 -13.26 -20.15 -13.75
C ASP A 63 -11.81 -20.12 -13.21
N ALA A 64 -11.60 -19.38 -12.12
CA ALA A 64 -10.48 -19.61 -11.20
C ALA A 64 -11.03 -20.01 -9.83
#